data_AF-A0A139AV44-F1
#
_entry.id   AF-A0A139AV44-F1
#
_cell.length_a   1.000
_cell.length_b   1.000
_cell.length_c   1.000
_cell.angle_alpha   90.00
_cell.angle_beta   90.00
_cell.angle_gamma   90.00
#
_symmetry.space_group_name_H-M   'P 1'
#
loop_
_entity.id
_entity.type
_entity.pdbx_description
1 polymer ?
#
loop_
_entity_poly.entity_id
_entity_poly.type
_entity_poly.pdbx_seq_one_letter_code
_entity_poly.pdbx_strand_id
1 'polypeptide(L)'
;MELLGTRRIRVLPQFSSKTISFPVSGPKITVETLRRRIFHNYQELVESPENASLLGCDGQPLPDDAELDQYLTDETSVVRLELKRQPTYFSYVSRVLDHIPFAKYTVPVLLWAVSVLFIAASAQMSFYLPWDTDKTVPVTMQTFAILFIGTLAGPVWGFVVPFTYLLAGIAGAPFFAGQRSGWASFSGATCGYLISYPIAGCLCGALTVFRGFDKRFITTAATMVLGNIVIYLIGATWLGVKLGSASRAMTAGVLPFLPGDAVKIVIATALVPVGWKFLYFRERQNVEVDVEADK
;
A
#
# COMPACT_ATOMS: atom_id res chain seq x y z
N MET A 1 -38.43 23.42 28.82
CA MET A 1 -37.82 23.07 27.51
C MET A 1 -36.34 23.32 27.65
N GLU A 2 -35.62 22.39 28.29
CA GLU A 2 -34.16 22.46 28.38
C GLU A 2 -33.58 22.30 26.98
N LEU A 3 -32.71 23.24 26.59
CA LEU A 3 -31.82 23.09 25.46
C LEU A 3 -31.01 21.81 25.69
N LEU A 4 -31.39 20.71 25.04
CA LEU A 4 -30.56 19.51 24.95
C LEU A 4 -29.25 19.94 24.29
N GLY A 5 -28.25 20.23 25.12
CA GLY A 5 -26.94 20.68 24.66
C GLY A 5 -26.40 19.67 23.65
N THR A 6 -25.97 20.16 22.50
CA THR A 6 -25.39 19.34 21.44
C THR A 6 -24.10 18.69 21.96
N ARG A 7 -24.20 17.46 22.47
CA ARG A 7 -23.04 16.69 22.93
C ARG A 7 -22.17 16.34 21.71
N ARG A 8 -20.85 16.28 21.88
CA ARG A 8 -19.92 15.92 20.80
C ARG A 8 -19.16 14.65 21.15
N ILE A 9 -19.25 13.64 20.29
CA ILE A 9 -18.43 12.43 20.43
C ILE A 9 -17.09 12.68 19.75
N ARG A 10 -16.02 12.45 20.51
CA ARG A 10 -14.65 12.60 20.08
C ARG A 10 -14.08 11.26 19.61
N VAL A 11 -13.69 11.18 18.33
CA VAL A 11 -13.11 9.98 17.72
C VAL A 11 -11.68 10.28 17.27
N LEU A 12 -10.71 9.47 17.69
CA LEU A 12 -9.31 9.56 17.24
C LEU A 12 -9.02 8.45 16.21
N PRO A 13 -8.89 8.79 14.91
CA PRO A 13 -8.49 7.82 13.90
C PRO A 13 -7.06 7.33 14.12
N GLN A 14 -6.82 6.05 13.90
CA GLN A 14 -5.48 5.47 13.87
C GLN A 14 -4.51 6.19 12.91
N PHE A 15 -5.06 6.77 11.83
CA PHE A 15 -4.32 7.47 10.79
C PHE A 15 -4.21 8.99 11.00
N SER A 16 -4.71 9.54 12.11
CA SER A 16 -4.68 10.98 12.41
C SER A 16 -4.25 11.26 13.85
N SER A 17 -3.47 12.31 14.06
CA SER A 17 -3.16 12.82 15.41
C SER A 17 -4.25 13.75 15.96
N LYS A 18 -5.28 14.05 15.16
CA LYS A 18 -6.39 14.92 15.55
C LYS A 18 -7.68 14.15 15.76
N THR A 19 -8.39 14.56 16.81
CA THR A 19 -9.71 14.05 17.16
C THR A 19 -10.79 14.69 16.29
N ILE A 20 -11.64 13.87 15.69
CA ILE A 20 -12.84 14.28 14.96
C ILE A 20 -13.99 14.37 15.97
N SER A 21 -14.78 15.44 15.89
CA SER A 21 -15.94 15.62 16.74
C SER A 21 -17.23 15.42 15.95
N PHE A 22 -18.08 14.51 16.39
CA PHE A 22 -19.40 14.28 15.79
C PHE A 22 -20.49 14.87 16.69
N PRO A 23 -21.32 15.81 16.20
CA PRO A 23 -22.43 16.35 16.99
C PRO A 23 -23.51 15.28 17.17
N VAL A 24 -23.97 15.10 18.39
CA VAL A 24 -25.00 14.14 18.77
C VAL A 24 -26.28 14.90 19.09
N SER A 25 -27.34 14.60 18.34
CA SER A 25 -28.70 15.10 18.58
C SER A 25 -29.64 13.90 18.73
N GLY A 26 -30.31 13.81 19.88
CA GLY A 26 -31.26 12.73 20.19
C GLY A 26 -30.74 11.71 21.23
N PRO A 27 -31.62 10.89 21.83
CA PRO A 27 -31.23 9.94 22.85
C PRO A 27 -30.67 8.65 22.22
N LYS A 28 -29.57 8.13 22.80
CA LYS A 28 -28.96 6.81 22.56
C LYS A 28 -28.36 6.60 21.16
N ILE A 29 -27.12 7.07 20.96
CA ILE A 29 -26.32 6.66 19.79
C ILE A 29 -25.64 5.32 20.10
N THR A 30 -25.86 4.33 19.23
CA THR A 30 -25.15 3.05 19.25
C THR A 30 -23.82 3.12 18.49
N VAL A 31 -22.88 2.24 18.82
CA VAL A 31 -21.60 2.07 18.11
C VAL A 31 -21.82 1.89 16.60
N GLU A 32 -22.81 1.08 16.20
CA GLU A 32 -23.15 0.89 14.79
C GLU A 32 -23.60 2.19 14.09
N THR A 33 -24.42 3.01 14.78
CA THR A 33 -24.89 4.28 14.22
C THR A 33 -23.73 5.24 13.99
N LEU A 34 -22.81 5.34 14.97
CA LEU A 34 -21.61 6.16 14.84
C LEU A 34 -20.69 5.64 13.74
N ARG A 35 -20.50 4.32 13.64
CA ARG A 35 -19.68 3.68 12.62
C ARG A 35 -20.18 3.95 11.20
N ARG A 36 -21.51 3.88 10.98
CA ARG A 36 -22.13 4.27 9.69
C ARG A 36 -21.93 5.74 9.37
N ARG A 37 -22.02 6.62 10.37
CA ARG A 37 -21.80 8.06 10.19
C ARG A 37 -20.34 8.38 9.86
N ILE A 38 -19.39 7.71 10.51
CA ILE A 38 -17.97 7.79 10.16
C ILE A 38 -17.78 7.33 8.72
N PHE A 39 -18.34 6.18 8.34
CA PHE A 39 -18.23 5.69 6.97
C PHE A 39 -18.78 6.70 5.94
N HIS A 40 -19.95 7.30 6.19
CA HIS A 40 -20.53 8.30 5.30
C HIS A 40 -19.62 9.52 5.10
N ASN A 41 -19.00 10.02 6.19
CA ASN A 41 -18.14 11.19 6.15
C ASN A 41 -16.70 10.89 5.69
N TYR A 42 -16.28 9.63 5.71
CA TYR A 42 -14.92 9.19 5.36
C TYR A 42 -14.90 8.08 4.31
N GLN A 43 -15.87 8.08 3.40
CA GLN A 43 -16.06 7.03 2.39
C GLN A 43 -14.82 6.84 1.49
N GLU A 44 -14.01 7.88 1.27
CA GLU A 44 -12.75 7.77 0.52
C GLU A 44 -11.69 6.92 1.26
N LEU A 45 -11.68 6.95 2.60
CA LEU A 45 -10.65 6.34 3.44
C LEU A 45 -11.10 5.04 4.13
N VAL A 46 -12.39 4.92 4.45
CA VAL A 46 -12.97 3.76 5.14
C VAL A 46 -13.70 2.89 4.12
N GLU A 47 -13.23 1.66 3.90
CA GLU A 47 -13.74 0.80 2.83
C GLU A 47 -15.18 0.32 3.03
N SER A 48 -15.52 0.03 4.28
CA SER A 48 -16.84 -0.40 4.69
C SER A 48 -17.02 -0.10 6.17
N PRO A 49 -18.27 0.02 6.66
CA PRO A 49 -18.53 0.16 8.09
C PRO A 49 -17.85 -0.97 8.89
N GLU A 50 -17.90 -2.21 8.43
CA GLU A 50 -17.31 -3.37 9.12
C GLU A 50 -15.77 -3.37 9.20
N ASN A 51 -15.12 -2.57 8.35
CA ASN A 51 -13.68 -2.37 8.37
C ASN A 51 -13.22 -1.45 9.51
N ALA A 52 -14.15 -0.71 10.13
CA ALA A 52 -13.92 0.15 11.26
C ALA A 52 -14.27 -0.54 12.59
N SER A 53 -13.32 -0.57 13.52
CA SER A 53 -13.55 -0.94 14.91
C SER A 53 -13.42 0.29 15.79
N LEU A 54 -14.41 0.50 16.66
CA LEU A 54 -14.39 1.55 17.66
C LEU A 54 -13.91 0.94 18.97
N LEU A 55 -12.79 1.45 19.49
CA LEU A 55 -12.19 0.99 20.73
C LEU A 55 -12.51 1.95 21.87
N GLY A 56 -12.83 1.38 23.03
CA GLY A 56 -12.98 2.12 24.28
C GLY A 56 -11.65 2.68 24.80
N CYS A 57 -11.72 3.40 25.93
CA CYS A 57 -10.52 3.94 26.60
C CYS A 57 -9.56 2.84 27.09
N ASP A 58 -10.08 1.64 27.33
CA ASP A 58 -9.35 0.41 27.70
C ASP A 58 -8.65 -0.27 26.51
N GLY A 59 -8.89 0.22 25.28
CA GLY A 59 -8.36 -0.35 24.05
C GLY A 59 -9.09 -1.60 23.55
N GLN A 60 -10.21 -1.98 24.18
CA GLN A 60 -11.01 -3.11 23.74
C GLN A 60 -12.06 -2.67 22.71
N PRO A 61 -12.39 -3.53 21.73
CA PRO A 61 -13.43 -3.24 20.75
C PRO A 61 -14.80 -3.19 21.43
N LEU A 62 -15.53 -2.10 21.16
CA LEU A 62 -16.88 -1.89 21.68
C LEU A 62 -17.90 -2.76 20.93
N PRO A 63 -18.87 -3.38 21.62
CA PRO A 63 -19.97 -4.10 20.98
C PRO A 63 -20.80 -3.19 20.07
N ASP A 64 -21.33 -3.72 18.96
CA ASP A 64 -22.04 -2.91 17.97
C ASP A 64 -23.37 -2.32 18.48
N ASP A 65 -24.01 -3.02 19.43
CA ASP A 65 -25.25 -2.64 20.11
C ASP A 65 -25.03 -1.77 21.35
N ALA A 66 -23.77 -1.58 21.76
CA ALA A 66 -23.43 -0.76 22.91
C ALA A 66 -23.90 0.69 22.71
N GLU A 67 -24.58 1.22 23.73
CA GLU A 67 -24.91 2.63 23.82
C GLU A 67 -23.64 3.39 24.19
N LEU A 68 -23.18 4.29 23.30
CA LEU A 68 -21.95 5.07 23.50
C LEU A 68 -21.97 5.90 24.79
N ASP A 69 -23.17 6.28 25.26
CA ASP A 69 -23.38 7.00 26.52
C ASP A 69 -22.89 6.22 27.76
N GLN A 70 -22.84 4.88 27.70
CA GLN A 70 -22.31 4.04 28.79
C GLN A 70 -20.77 4.04 28.84
N TYR A 71 -20.12 4.33 27.72
CA TYR A 71 -18.66 4.25 27.55
C TYR A 71 -18.00 5.64 27.49
N LEU A 72 -18.79 6.69 27.29
CA LEU A 72 -18.36 8.09 27.26
C LEU A 72 -18.74 8.78 28.57
N THR A 73 -18.04 8.41 29.65
CA THR A 73 -18.29 8.90 31.01
C THR A 73 -17.94 10.38 31.23
N ASP A 74 -16.97 10.92 30.48
CA ASP A 74 -16.54 12.32 30.57
C ASP A 74 -16.55 13.02 29.20
N GLU A 75 -16.70 14.35 29.18
CA GLU A 75 -16.58 15.13 27.94
C GLU A 75 -15.23 14.92 27.24
N THR A 76 -14.20 14.50 27.99
CA THR A 76 -12.83 14.21 27.52
C THR A 76 -12.62 12.80 26.96
N SER A 77 -13.58 11.90 27.08
CA SER A 77 -13.43 10.53 26.57
C SER A 77 -13.31 10.53 25.05
N VAL A 78 -12.26 9.86 24.56
CA VAL A 78 -11.96 9.76 23.12
C VAL A 78 -12.03 8.29 22.70
N VAL A 79 -12.96 7.98 21.80
CA VAL A 79 -13.07 6.67 21.18
C VAL A 79 -12.00 6.54 20.10
N ARG A 80 -11.24 5.45 20.08
CA ARG A 80 -10.26 5.24 19.00
C ARG A 80 -10.91 4.52 17.85
N LEU A 81 -10.62 4.97 16.63
CA LEU A 81 -11.06 4.30 15.39
C LEU A 81 -9.88 3.53 14.82
N GLU A 82 -9.96 2.22 14.84
CA GLU A 82 -8.98 1.31 14.24
C GLU A 82 -9.54 0.68 12.96
N LEU A 83 -8.73 0.64 11.91
CA LEU A 83 -9.10 -0.02 10.66
C LEU A 83 -8.52 -1.44 10.61
N LYS A 84 -9.38 -2.44 10.38
CA LYS A 84 -8.95 -3.84 10.21
C LYS A 84 -8.07 -4.01 8.97
N ARG A 85 -8.39 -3.27 7.90
CA ARG A 85 -7.63 -3.18 6.66
C ARG A 85 -7.39 -1.72 6.33
N GLN A 86 -6.12 -1.38 6.15
CA GLN A 86 -5.69 -0.04 5.79
C GLN A 86 -6.01 0.23 4.32
N PRO A 87 -6.45 1.46 3.98
CA PRO A 87 -6.68 1.83 2.60
C PRO A 87 -5.37 1.82 1.82
N THR A 88 -5.47 1.45 0.54
CA THR A 88 -4.37 1.49 -0.42
C THR A 88 -4.55 2.67 -1.36
N TYR A 89 -3.51 3.05 -2.09
CA TYR A 89 -3.64 4.11 -3.10
C TYR A 89 -4.57 3.69 -4.23
N PHE A 90 -4.56 2.39 -4.60
CA PHE A 90 -5.46 1.87 -5.62
C PHE A 90 -6.92 1.97 -5.18
N SER A 91 -7.24 1.59 -3.93
CA SER A 91 -8.61 1.68 -3.44
C SER A 91 -9.04 3.14 -3.29
N TYR A 92 -8.14 4.03 -2.87
CA TYR A 92 -8.39 5.46 -2.81
C TYR A 92 -8.73 6.06 -4.18
N VAL A 93 -7.88 5.86 -5.19
CA VAL A 93 -8.09 6.41 -6.55
C VAL A 93 -9.39 5.88 -7.17
N SER A 94 -9.68 4.60 -6.97
CA SER A 94 -10.92 4.00 -7.47
C SER A 94 -12.14 4.69 -6.86
N ARG A 95 -12.15 4.89 -5.53
CA ARG A 95 -13.27 5.54 -4.84
C ARG A 95 -13.46 7.00 -5.21
N VAL A 96 -12.38 7.76 -5.32
CA VAL A 96 -12.46 9.17 -5.73
C VAL A 96 -13.14 9.29 -7.10
N LEU A 97 -12.96 8.31 -7.99
CA LEU A 97 -13.51 8.32 -9.34
C LEU A 97 -14.83 7.55 -9.48
N ASP A 98 -15.31 6.86 -8.45
CA ASP A 98 -16.50 5.99 -8.51
C ASP A 98 -17.80 6.77 -8.82
N HIS A 99 -17.80 8.10 -8.67
CA HIS A 99 -18.93 8.96 -9.05
C HIS A 99 -19.10 9.09 -10.57
N ILE A 100 -18.09 8.72 -11.37
CA ILE A 100 -18.14 8.76 -12.84
C ILE A 100 -18.73 7.43 -13.35
N PRO A 101 -19.70 7.44 -14.28
CA PRO A 101 -20.23 6.22 -14.88
C PRO A 101 -19.11 5.31 -15.43
N PHE A 102 -19.22 4.00 -15.20
CA PHE A 102 -18.24 2.97 -15.60
C PHE A 102 -16.86 3.02 -14.90
N ALA A 103 -16.52 4.07 -14.15
CA ALA A 103 -15.21 4.23 -13.51
C ALA A 103 -14.86 3.08 -12.56
N LYS A 104 -15.86 2.55 -11.85
CA LYS A 104 -15.74 1.37 -10.98
C LYS A 104 -15.03 0.18 -11.66
N TYR A 105 -15.22 0.01 -12.96
CA TYR A 105 -14.63 -1.08 -13.73
C TYR A 105 -13.39 -0.64 -14.50
N THR A 106 -13.38 0.57 -15.05
CA THR A 106 -12.28 1.04 -15.91
C THR A 106 -11.06 1.46 -15.11
N VAL A 107 -11.21 2.09 -13.94
CA VAL A 107 -10.09 2.60 -13.14
C VAL A 107 -9.16 1.47 -12.66
N PRO A 108 -9.65 0.36 -12.09
CA PRO A 108 -8.77 -0.75 -11.71
C PRO A 108 -7.99 -1.34 -12.90
N VAL A 109 -8.64 -1.45 -14.07
CA VAL A 109 -8.00 -1.94 -15.30
C VAL A 109 -6.92 -0.97 -15.79
N LEU A 110 -7.18 0.33 -15.75
CA LEU A 110 -6.19 1.35 -16.12
C LEU A 110 -5.01 1.35 -15.15
N LEU A 111 -5.28 1.31 -13.85
CA LEU A 111 -4.23 1.24 -12.82
C LEU A 111 -3.35 0.00 -13.00
N TRP A 112 -3.96 -1.16 -13.25
CA TRP A 112 -3.25 -2.38 -13.60
C TRP A 112 -2.37 -2.22 -14.85
N ALA A 113 -2.95 -1.75 -15.96
CA ALA A 113 -2.24 -1.60 -17.23
C ALA A 113 -1.06 -0.62 -17.11
N VAL A 114 -1.30 0.55 -16.51
CA VAL A 114 -0.25 1.56 -16.25
C VAL A 114 0.86 0.99 -15.38
N SER A 115 0.52 0.19 -14.37
CA SER A 115 1.52 -0.38 -13.46
C SER A 115 2.36 -1.47 -14.13
N VAL A 116 1.76 -2.29 -14.99
CA VAL A 116 2.49 -3.27 -15.83
C VAL A 116 3.46 -2.53 -16.76
N LEU A 117 3.00 -1.47 -17.43
CA LEU A 117 3.84 -0.65 -18.30
C LEU A 117 4.94 0.08 -17.54
N PHE A 118 4.66 0.53 -16.30
CA PHE A 118 5.66 1.16 -15.45
C PHE A 118 6.79 0.19 -15.07
N ILE A 119 6.47 -1.08 -14.77
CA ILE A 119 7.48 -2.11 -14.54
C ILE A 119 8.28 -2.36 -15.81
N ALA A 120 7.62 -2.48 -16.97
CA ALA A 120 8.29 -2.69 -18.26
C ALA A 120 9.22 -1.53 -18.63
N ALA A 121 8.81 -0.28 -18.42
CA ALA A 121 9.64 0.90 -18.63
C ALA A 121 10.83 0.93 -17.66
N SER A 122 10.59 0.61 -16.38
CA SER A 122 11.64 0.50 -15.36
C SER A 122 12.65 -0.62 -15.65
N ALA A 123 12.23 -1.65 -16.41
CA ALA A 123 13.11 -2.70 -16.91
C ALA A 123 14.11 -2.21 -17.94
N GLN A 124 13.73 -1.22 -18.74
CA GLN A 124 14.60 -0.69 -19.79
C GLN A 124 15.68 0.23 -19.21
N MET A 125 15.42 0.86 -18.07
CA MET A 125 16.42 1.56 -17.27
C MET A 125 17.37 0.54 -16.62
N SER A 126 18.27 -0.01 -17.42
CA SER A 126 19.18 -1.07 -17.04
C SER A 126 20.59 -0.85 -17.56
N PHE A 127 21.58 -1.28 -16.79
CA PHE A 127 22.98 -1.27 -17.19
C PHE A 127 23.73 -2.44 -16.55
N TYR A 128 24.82 -2.84 -17.21
CA TYR A 128 25.76 -3.80 -16.65
C TYR A 128 26.88 -3.07 -15.95
N LEU A 129 27.36 -3.63 -14.86
CA LEU A 129 28.48 -3.05 -14.13
C LEU A 129 29.78 -3.28 -14.93
N PRO A 130 30.70 -2.29 -14.98
CA PRO A 130 31.93 -2.42 -15.77
C PRO A 130 32.81 -3.63 -15.40
N TRP A 131 32.74 -4.07 -14.14
CA TRP A 131 33.51 -5.20 -13.62
C TRP A 131 32.75 -6.55 -13.71
N ASP A 132 31.49 -6.57 -14.14
CA ASP A 132 30.77 -7.81 -14.46
C ASP A 132 31.08 -8.23 -15.90
N THR A 133 32.21 -8.91 -16.07
CA THR A 133 32.71 -9.38 -17.38
C THR A 133 31.70 -10.27 -18.10
N ASP A 134 30.97 -11.10 -17.35
CA ASP A 134 30.01 -12.07 -17.88
C ASP A 134 28.65 -11.45 -18.23
N LYS A 135 28.42 -10.18 -17.85
CA LYS A 135 27.15 -9.46 -18.01
C LYS A 135 25.96 -10.32 -17.57
N THR A 136 26.10 -10.93 -16.40
CA THR A 136 25.24 -12.03 -15.96
C THR A 136 23.86 -11.52 -15.58
N VAL A 137 23.82 -10.45 -14.77
CA VAL A 137 22.59 -9.87 -14.25
C VAL A 137 22.69 -8.35 -14.35
N PRO A 138 21.83 -7.69 -15.13
CA PRO A 138 21.84 -6.23 -15.23
C PRO A 138 21.31 -5.60 -13.94
N VAL A 139 21.85 -4.44 -13.58
CA VAL A 139 21.22 -3.54 -12.61
C VAL A 139 20.02 -2.91 -13.29
N THR A 140 18.85 -2.94 -12.67
CA THR A 140 17.61 -2.37 -13.25
C THR A 140 16.84 -1.51 -12.26
N MET A 141 15.91 -0.68 -12.74
CA MET A 141 14.91 0.00 -11.89
C MET A 141 13.67 -0.87 -11.60
N GLN A 142 13.66 -2.14 -12.01
CA GLN A 142 12.49 -3.00 -11.83
C GLN A 142 12.21 -3.29 -10.37
N THR A 143 13.24 -3.61 -9.58
CA THR A 143 13.07 -3.90 -8.15
C THR A 143 12.38 -2.76 -7.43
N PHE A 144 12.69 -1.50 -7.79
CA PHE A 144 11.97 -0.34 -7.31
C PHE A 144 10.48 -0.39 -7.70
N ALA A 145 10.18 -0.55 -8.99
CA ALA A 145 8.80 -0.55 -9.48
C ALA A 145 7.94 -1.65 -8.83
N ILE A 146 8.49 -2.86 -8.69
CA ILE A 146 7.81 -4.00 -8.06
C ILE A 146 7.43 -3.69 -6.61
N LEU A 147 8.41 -3.27 -5.81
CA LEU A 147 8.19 -3.00 -4.39
C LEU A 147 7.29 -1.78 -4.20
N PHE A 148 7.49 -0.73 -5.00
CA PHE A 148 6.68 0.48 -4.97
C PHE A 148 5.22 0.18 -5.30
N ILE A 149 4.94 -0.51 -6.40
CA ILE A 149 3.56 -0.91 -6.77
C ILE A 149 2.95 -1.80 -5.70
N GLY A 150 3.69 -2.78 -5.18
CA GLY A 150 3.21 -3.66 -4.11
C GLY A 150 2.77 -2.87 -2.88
N THR A 151 3.58 -1.91 -2.44
CA THR A 151 3.26 -1.00 -1.33
C THR A 151 2.05 -0.12 -1.64
N LEU A 152 1.88 0.37 -2.88
CA LEU A 152 0.77 1.24 -3.26
C LEU A 152 -0.57 0.51 -3.45
N ALA A 153 -0.54 -0.71 -3.98
CA ALA A 153 -1.72 -1.36 -4.56
C ALA A 153 -2.34 -2.45 -3.66
N GLY A 154 -1.64 -2.88 -2.61
CA GLY A 154 -2.08 -3.97 -1.73
C GLY A 154 -1.71 -5.36 -2.27
N PRO A 155 -2.02 -6.45 -1.53
CA PRO A 155 -1.43 -7.76 -1.76
C PRO A 155 -1.87 -8.40 -3.09
N VAL A 156 -3.15 -8.24 -3.46
CA VAL A 156 -3.70 -8.82 -4.69
C VAL A 156 -3.07 -8.17 -5.92
N TRP A 157 -3.10 -6.84 -6.01
CA TRP A 157 -2.50 -6.12 -7.14
C TRP A 157 -0.97 -6.18 -7.13
N GLY A 158 -0.35 -6.22 -5.94
CA GLY A 158 1.07 -6.47 -5.77
C GLY A 158 1.52 -7.84 -6.30
N PHE A 159 0.62 -8.82 -6.39
CA PHE A 159 0.87 -10.09 -7.08
C PHE A 159 0.52 -10.01 -8.57
N VAL A 160 -0.70 -9.58 -8.88
CA VAL A 160 -1.28 -9.63 -10.24
C VAL A 160 -0.48 -8.79 -11.22
N VAL A 161 -0.08 -7.57 -10.84
CA VAL A 161 0.65 -6.67 -11.75
C VAL A 161 2.02 -7.25 -12.16
N PRO A 162 2.92 -7.63 -11.23
CA PRO A 162 4.17 -8.30 -11.61
C PRO A 162 3.95 -9.59 -12.37
N PHE A 163 2.94 -10.38 -11.98
CA PHE A 163 2.63 -11.65 -12.66
C PHE A 163 2.21 -11.42 -14.11
N THR A 164 1.36 -10.43 -14.39
CA THR A 164 1.01 -10.02 -15.75
C THR A 164 2.25 -9.58 -16.53
N TYR A 165 3.14 -8.77 -15.93
CA TYR A 165 4.39 -8.37 -16.56
C TYR A 165 5.23 -9.59 -17.00
N LEU A 166 5.32 -10.63 -16.16
CA LEU A 166 6.01 -11.87 -16.50
C LEU A 166 5.34 -12.61 -17.66
N LEU A 167 4.02 -12.79 -17.60
CA LEU A 167 3.27 -13.47 -18.66
C LEU A 167 3.40 -12.75 -20.00
N ALA A 168 3.29 -11.42 -20.00
CA ALA A 168 3.46 -10.61 -21.21
C ALA A 168 4.88 -10.77 -21.79
N GLY A 169 5.90 -10.70 -20.94
CA GLY A 169 7.30 -10.91 -21.35
C GLY A 169 7.55 -12.31 -21.92
N ILE A 170 7.01 -13.35 -21.28
CA ILE A 170 7.09 -14.74 -21.76
C ILE A 170 6.35 -14.92 -23.09
N ALA A 171 5.19 -14.29 -23.24
CA ALA A 171 4.37 -14.34 -24.46
C ALA A 171 4.99 -13.58 -25.65
N GLY A 172 6.09 -12.85 -25.44
CA GLY A 172 6.87 -12.23 -26.51
C GLY A 172 6.90 -10.70 -26.48
N ALA A 173 6.20 -10.03 -25.55
CA ALA A 173 6.32 -8.59 -25.39
C ALA A 173 7.75 -8.22 -24.94
N PRO A 174 8.39 -7.18 -25.50
CA PRO A 174 9.78 -6.78 -25.23
C PRO A 174 9.93 -6.07 -23.87
N PHE A 175 9.38 -6.66 -22.81
CA PHE A 175 9.25 -6.05 -21.50
C PHE A 175 10.44 -6.32 -20.59
N PHE A 176 11.20 -7.39 -20.84
CA PHE A 176 12.37 -7.70 -20.03
C PHE A 176 13.52 -6.73 -20.34
N ALA A 177 14.48 -6.62 -19.43
CA ALA A 177 15.59 -5.69 -19.54
C ALA A 177 16.36 -5.85 -20.86
N GLY A 178 16.66 -4.72 -21.51
CA GLY A 178 17.27 -4.71 -22.84
C GLY A 178 16.33 -5.16 -23.96
N GLN A 179 15.04 -4.82 -23.85
CA GLN A 179 13.96 -5.16 -24.80
C GLN A 179 13.84 -6.66 -25.08
N ARG A 180 14.24 -7.49 -24.10
CA ARG A 180 14.20 -8.94 -24.21
C ARG A 180 12.77 -9.46 -24.03
N SER A 181 12.50 -10.64 -24.58
CA SER A 181 11.22 -11.33 -24.44
C SER A 181 11.36 -12.84 -24.64
N GLY A 182 10.27 -13.56 -24.40
CA GLY A 182 10.16 -14.99 -24.65
C GLY A 182 10.73 -15.87 -23.54
N TRP A 183 10.47 -17.17 -23.67
CA TRP A 183 10.89 -18.20 -22.73
C TRP A 183 12.41 -18.27 -22.52
N ALA A 184 13.19 -18.09 -23.60
CA ALA A 184 14.65 -18.10 -23.53
C ALA A 184 15.18 -16.98 -22.62
N SER A 185 14.60 -15.77 -22.70
CA SER A 185 14.96 -14.64 -21.84
C SER A 185 14.52 -14.86 -20.40
N PHE A 186 13.35 -15.48 -20.18
CA PHE A 186 12.85 -15.80 -18.84
C PHE A 186 13.69 -16.87 -18.12
N SER A 187 14.07 -17.95 -18.81
CA SER A 187 14.76 -19.13 -18.23
C SER A 187 16.28 -18.98 -18.05
N GLY A 188 16.80 -17.76 -18.26
CA GLY A 188 18.20 -17.38 -18.10
C GLY A 188 18.64 -17.18 -16.64
N ALA A 189 19.76 -16.47 -16.46
CA ALA A 189 20.34 -16.20 -15.14
C ALA A 189 19.42 -15.36 -14.22
N THR A 190 18.54 -14.53 -14.79
CA THR A 190 17.64 -13.63 -14.06
C THR A 190 16.32 -14.27 -13.62
N CYS A 191 16.04 -15.53 -14.00
CA CYS A 191 14.74 -16.18 -13.79
C CYS A 191 14.26 -16.10 -12.33
N GLY A 192 15.12 -16.43 -11.37
CA GLY A 192 14.75 -16.39 -9.94
C GLY A 192 14.33 -15.00 -9.47
N TYR A 193 14.98 -13.94 -9.96
CA TYR A 193 14.59 -12.56 -9.64
C TYR A 193 13.21 -12.26 -10.24
N LEU A 194 12.99 -12.62 -11.50
CA LEU A 194 11.69 -12.44 -12.16
C LEU A 194 10.56 -13.16 -11.41
N ILE A 195 10.74 -14.44 -11.05
CA ILE A 195 9.76 -15.26 -10.32
C ILE A 195 9.48 -14.70 -8.92
N SER A 196 10.47 -14.04 -8.30
CA SER A 196 10.28 -13.44 -6.98
C SER A 196 9.35 -12.22 -6.97
N TYR A 197 9.18 -11.55 -8.10
CA TYR A 197 8.51 -10.25 -8.15
C TYR A 197 7.04 -10.28 -7.69
N PRO A 198 6.19 -11.22 -8.13
CA PRO A 198 4.81 -11.32 -7.62
C PRO A 198 4.76 -11.60 -6.12
N ILE A 199 5.71 -12.39 -5.60
CA ILE A 199 5.76 -12.76 -4.18
C ILE A 199 6.19 -11.55 -3.33
N ALA A 200 7.24 -10.85 -3.75
CA ALA A 200 7.73 -9.65 -3.09
C ALA A 200 6.69 -8.52 -3.09
N GLY A 201 6.04 -8.28 -4.24
CA GLY A 201 4.97 -7.29 -4.36
C GLY A 201 3.76 -7.62 -3.48
N CYS A 202 3.35 -8.90 -3.45
CA CYS A 202 2.29 -9.39 -2.56
C CYS A 202 2.63 -9.17 -1.08
N LEU A 203 3.85 -9.54 -0.66
CA LEU A 203 4.32 -9.33 0.71
C LEU A 203 4.29 -7.84 1.10
N CYS A 204 4.81 -6.97 0.23
CA CYS A 204 4.78 -5.54 0.48
C CYS A 204 3.34 -5.04 0.65
N GLY A 205 2.44 -5.43 -0.24
CA GLY A 205 1.03 -5.08 -0.14
C GLY A 205 0.32 -5.65 1.09
N ALA A 206 0.68 -6.85 1.54
CA ALA A 206 0.13 -7.43 2.76
C ALA A 206 0.55 -6.62 4.00
N LEU A 207 1.81 -6.22 4.08
CA LEU A 207 2.31 -5.38 5.18
C LEU A 207 1.64 -4.01 5.21
N THR A 208 1.30 -3.44 4.05
CA THR A 208 0.57 -2.16 4.01
C THR A 208 -0.89 -2.34 4.45
N VAL A 209 -1.61 -3.30 3.87
CA VAL A 209 -3.03 -3.50 4.18
C VAL A 209 -3.27 -3.94 5.62
N PHE A 210 -2.47 -4.86 6.16
CA PHE A 210 -2.72 -5.42 7.49
C PHE A 210 -1.98 -4.72 8.61
N ARG A 211 -0.94 -3.90 8.32
CA ARG A 211 -0.14 -3.23 9.35
C ARG A 211 0.03 -1.73 9.14
N GLY A 212 -0.37 -1.17 8.01
CA GLY A 212 -0.21 0.25 7.70
C GLY A 212 1.24 0.67 7.53
N PHE A 213 2.11 -0.25 7.09
CA PHE A 213 3.55 0.02 7.02
C PHE A 213 3.95 0.99 5.89
N ASP A 214 3.01 1.52 5.13
CA ASP A 214 3.18 2.61 4.16
C ASP A 214 3.01 4.02 4.74
N LYS A 215 2.61 4.17 6.00
CA LYS A 215 2.27 5.49 6.58
C LYS A 215 3.46 6.23 7.19
N ARG A 216 4.56 5.53 7.53
CA ARG A 216 5.76 6.11 8.17
C ARG A 216 7.02 5.72 7.41
N PHE A 217 8.00 6.62 7.40
CA PHE A 217 9.29 6.38 6.73
C PHE A 217 9.93 5.05 7.15
N ILE A 218 10.10 4.81 8.45
CA ILE A 218 10.79 3.60 8.93
C ILE A 218 10.04 2.32 8.54
N THR A 219 8.70 2.31 8.66
CA THR A 219 7.90 1.12 8.33
C THR A 219 7.90 0.86 6.83
N THR A 220 7.90 1.92 6.01
CA THR A 220 7.92 1.78 4.54
C THR A 220 9.26 1.25 4.07
N ALA A 221 10.35 1.78 4.62
CA ALA A 221 11.68 1.24 4.40
C ALA A 221 11.76 -0.24 4.79
N ALA A 222 11.25 -0.60 5.97
CA ALA A 222 11.22 -2.00 6.43
C ALA A 222 10.42 -2.91 5.48
N THR A 223 9.25 -2.48 5.02
CA THR A 223 8.44 -3.21 4.04
C THR A 223 9.21 -3.48 2.76
N MET A 224 9.91 -2.49 2.23
CA MET A 224 10.67 -2.65 0.98
C MET A 224 11.95 -3.44 1.17
N VAL A 225 12.63 -3.32 2.33
CA VAL A 225 13.77 -4.18 2.67
C VAL A 225 13.34 -5.64 2.73
N LEU A 226 12.21 -5.96 3.39
CA LEU A 226 11.68 -7.32 3.44
C LEU A 226 11.32 -7.86 2.05
N GLY A 227 10.72 -7.03 1.19
CA GLY A 227 10.48 -7.39 -0.21
C GLY A 227 11.78 -7.66 -0.99
N ASN A 228 12.81 -6.82 -0.82
CA ASN A 228 14.12 -7.05 -1.44
C ASN A 228 14.80 -8.32 -0.93
N ILE A 229 14.65 -8.65 0.36
CA ILE A 229 15.15 -9.92 0.91
C ILE A 229 14.50 -11.10 0.17
N VAL A 230 13.18 -11.08 -0.06
CA VAL A 230 12.50 -12.12 -0.86
C VAL A 230 13.08 -12.20 -2.28
N ILE A 231 13.31 -11.05 -2.91
CA ILE A 231 13.90 -10.98 -4.25
C ILE A 231 15.29 -11.64 -4.28
N TYR A 232 16.16 -11.31 -3.33
CA TYR A 232 17.49 -11.89 -3.25
C TYR A 232 17.48 -13.37 -2.88
N LEU A 233 16.63 -13.80 -1.94
CA LEU A 233 16.56 -15.19 -1.53
C LEU A 233 16.21 -16.10 -2.71
N ILE A 234 15.22 -15.73 -3.52
CA ILE A 234 14.81 -16.55 -4.67
C ILE A 234 15.77 -16.33 -5.85
N GLY A 235 16.11 -15.07 -6.14
CA GLY A 235 16.96 -14.68 -7.26
C GLY A 235 18.39 -15.22 -7.16
N ALA A 236 19.07 -14.97 -6.05
CA ALA A 236 20.44 -15.42 -5.85
C ALA A 236 20.55 -16.94 -5.70
N THR A 237 19.53 -17.60 -5.14
CA THR A 237 19.49 -19.07 -5.10
C THR A 237 19.45 -19.66 -6.50
N TRP A 238 18.55 -19.17 -7.37
CA TRP A 238 18.51 -19.60 -8.77
C TRP A 238 19.83 -19.30 -9.50
N LEU A 239 20.38 -18.11 -9.30
CA LEU A 239 21.65 -17.72 -9.91
C LEU A 239 22.79 -18.65 -9.46
N GLY A 240 22.83 -19.03 -8.18
CA GLY A 240 23.81 -19.97 -7.63
C GLY A 240 23.72 -21.34 -8.28
N VAL A 241 22.50 -21.84 -8.54
CA VAL A 241 22.27 -23.09 -9.29
C VAL A 241 22.77 -22.94 -10.73
N LYS A 242 22.45 -21.83 -11.41
CA LYS A 242 22.88 -21.59 -12.79
C LYS A 242 24.39 -21.45 -12.96
N LEU A 243 25.06 -20.85 -11.99
CA LEU A 243 26.51 -20.64 -12.01
C LEU A 243 27.30 -21.79 -11.37
N GLY A 244 26.63 -22.74 -10.71
CA GLY A 244 27.27 -23.79 -9.91
C GLY A 244 28.06 -23.24 -8.71
N SER A 245 27.80 -22.01 -8.26
CA SER A 245 28.56 -21.36 -7.21
C SER A 245 27.73 -20.30 -6.46
N ALA A 246 27.47 -20.56 -5.19
CA ALA A 246 26.81 -19.61 -4.28
C ALA A 246 27.66 -18.34 -4.06
N SER A 247 28.99 -18.49 -4.02
CA SER A 247 29.91 -17.35 -3.90
C SER A 247 29.79 -16.42 -5.10
N ARG A 248 29.78 -16.95 -6.33
CA ARG A 248 29.59 -16.14 -7.54
C ARG A 248 28.21 -15.48 -7.56
N ALA A 249 27.17 -16.18 -7.13
CA ALA A 249 25.83 -15.58 -7.03
C ALA A 249 25.78 -14.41 -6.05
N MET A 250 26.50 -14.47 -4.94
CA MET A 250 26.59 -13.37 -3.98
C MET A 250 27.32 -12.16 -4.57
N THR A 251 28.49 -12.38 -5.20
CA THR A 251 29.32 -11.30 -5.74
C THR A 251 28.78 -10.70 -7.03
N ALA A 252 28.02 -11.46 -7.83
CA ALA A 252 27.45 -10.98 -9.10
C ALA A 252 25.96 -10.58 -8.99
N GLY A 253 25.22 -11.17 -8.06
CA GLY A 253 23.76 -11.07 -8.01
C GLY A 253 23.16 -10.48 -6.74
N VAL A 254 23.98 -10.10 -5.75
CA VAL A 254 23.49 -9.49 -4.50
C VAL A 254 24.30 -8.25 -4.15
N LEU A 255 25.58 -8.42 -3.82
CA LEU A 255 26.43 -7.35 -3.29
C LEU A 255 26.46 -6.09 -4.16
N PRO A 256 26.56 -6.19 -5.51
CA PRO A 256 26.63 -4.99 -6.33
C PRO A 256 25.30 -4.21 -6.41
N PHE A 257 24.18 -4.86 -6.07
CA PHE A 257 22.84 -4.27 -6.20
C PHE A 257 22.39 -3.56 -4.92
N LEU A 258 22.99 -3.89 -3.77
CA LEU A 258 22.65 -3.31 -2.47
C LEU A 258 22.70 -1.77 -2.44
N PRO A 259 23.73 -1.08 -2.98
CA PRO A 259 23.75 0.39 -2.96
C PRO A 259 22.62 1.01 -3.78
N GLY A 260 22.36 0.47 -4.97
CA GLY A 260 21.27 0.93 -5.84
C GLY A 260 19.91 0.69 -5.21
N ASP A 261 19.72 -0.46 -4.56
CA ASP A 261 18.48 -0.78 -3.87
C ASP A 261 18.26 0.06 -2.62
N ALA A 262 19.31 0.41 -1.88
CA ALA A 262 19.20 1.36 -0.77
C ALA A 262 18.70 2.72 -1.26
N VAL A 263 19.24 3.25 -2.36
CA VAL A 263 18.78 4.50 -2.97
C VAL A 263 17.32 4.40 -3.42
N LYS A 264 16.94 3.32 -4.11
CA LYS A 264 15.55 3.07 -4.52
C LYS A 264 14.58 3.03 -3.34
N ILE A 265 14.96 2.36 -2.25
CA ILE A 265 14.16 2.29 -1.02
C ILE A 265 14.00 3.69 -0.41
N VAL A 266 15.07 4.49 -0.33
CA VAL A 266 15.01 5.86 0.19
C VAL A 266 14.04 6.71 -0.64
N ILE A 267 14.12 6.65 -1.97
CA ILE A 267 13.22 7.38 -2.87
C ILE A 267 11.76 6.96 -2.63
N ALA A 268 11.45 5.67 -2.65
CA ALA A 268 10.10 5.20 -2.42
C ALA A 268 9.59 5.53 -1.02
N THR A 269 10.45 5.45 -0.01
CA THR A 269 10.14 5.80 1.38
C THR A 269 9.90 7.29 1.56
N ALA A 270 10.45 8.15 0.69
CA ALA A 270 10.07 9.56 0.65
C ALA A 270 8.70 9.74 -0.02
N LEU A 271 8.44 9.06 -1.14
CA LEU A 271 7.22 9.25 -1.93
C LEU A 271 5.95 8.71 -1.24
N VAL A 272 6.00 7.48 -0.72
CA VAL A 272 4.81 6.77 -0.24
C VAL A 272 4.20 7.41 1.03
N PRO A 273 4.94 7.70 2.12
CA PRO A 273 4.35 8.35 3.29
C PRO A 273 3.95 9.81 3.02
N VAL A 274 4.69 10.53 2.16
CA VAL A 274 4.38 11.91 1.79
C VAL A 274 3.09 11.98 1.00
N GLY A 275 2.86 11.05 0.07
CA GLY A 275 1.59 10.93 -0.64
C GLY A 275 0.42 10.79 0.33
N TRP A 276 0.54 9.95 1.35
CA TRP A 276 -0.51 9.78 2.37
C TRP A 276 -0.74 11.05 3.16
N LYS A 277 0.32 11.75 3.58
CA LYS A 277 0.19 13.04 4.27
C LYS A 277 -0.58 14.06 3.43
N PHE A 278 -0.33 14.11 2.12
CA PHE A 278 -1.04 15.01 1.22
C PHE A 278 -2.51 14.63 1.08
N LEU A 279 -2.82 13.34 0.90
CA LEU A 279 -4.19 12.85 0.81
C LEU A 279 -4.99 13.10 2.10
N TYR A 280 -4.41 12.78 3.25
CA TYR A 280 -5.04 13.05 4.55
C TYR A 280 -5.19 14.55 4.83
N PHE A 281 -4.25 15.37 4.36
CA PHE A 281 -4.36 16.83 4.47
C PHE A 281 -5.53 17.38 3.65
N ARG A 282 -5.70 16.91 2.41
CA ARG A 282 -6.83 17.29 1.54
C ARG A 282 -8.17 16.95 2.20
N GLU A 283 -8.29 15.72 2.70
CA GLU A 283 -9.53 15.26 3.32
C GLU A 283 -9.88 16.07 4.57
N ARG A 284 -8.86 16.46 5.34
CA ARG A 284 -9.06 17.32 6.50
C ARG A 284 -9.67 18.68 6.14
N GLN A 285 -9.29 19.28 5.01
CA GLN A 285 -9.85 20.57 4.61
C GLN A 285 -11.33 20.47 4.26
N ASN A 286 -11.76 19.40 3.59
CA ASN A 286 -13.17 19.18 3.27
C ASN A 286 -14.02 19.04 4.54
N VAL A 287 -13.52 18.32 5.55
CA VAL A 287 -14.24 18.12 6.81
C VAL A 287 -14.39 19.42 7.61
N GLU A 288 -13.35 20.26 7.67
CA GLU A 288 -13.45 21.56 8.38
C GLU A 288 -14.52 22.47 7.74
N VAL A 289 -14.71 22.40 6.41
CA VAL A 289 -15.75 23.15 5.69
C VAL A 289 -17.16 22.60 5.97
N ASP A 290 -17.36 21.28 5.94
CA ASP A 290 -18.67 20.67 6.15
C ASP A 290 -19.18 20.80 7.60
N VAL A 291 -18.29 20.77 8.58
CA VAL A 291 -18.67 20.92 10.01
C VAL A 291 -19.15 22.35 10.33
N GLU A 292 -18.73 23.35 9.57
CA GLU A 292 -19.18 24.74 9.74
C GLU A 292 -20.50 25.07 9.01
N ALA A 293 -20.85 24.29 7.98
CA ALA A 293 -22.00 24.57 7.10
C ALA A 293 -23.38 24.16 7.66
N ASP A 294 -23.44 23.42 8.77
CA ASP A 294 -24.68 22.85 9.32
C ASP A 294 -25.27 23.68 10.48
N LYS A 295 -25.20 25.03 10.39
CA LYS A 295 -25.76 25.98 11.39
C LYS A 295 -26.99 26.72 10.90
#